data_AF-A0A7V9HE80-F1
#
_entry.id   AF-A0A7V9HE80-F1
#
_cell.length_a   1.000
_cell.length_b   1.000
_cell.length_c   1.000
_cell.angle_alpha   90.00
_cell.angle_beta   90.00
_cell.angle_gamma   90.00
#
_symmetry.space_group_name_H-M   'P 1'
#
loop_
_entity.id
_entity.type
_entity.pdbx_description
1 polymer ?
#
loop_
_entity_poly.entity_id
_entity_poly.type
_entity_poly.pdbx_seq_one_letter_code
_entity_poly.pdbx_strand_id
1 'polypeptide(L)'
;MAKAAEIVVDPFESFAAAGARIVAVRGRELFEHADGVLDTSDIERVHAMRVASRRLRAVLEIFAACFDRDAYRGVLTDVKKLADALGERRDPDVHIDAMSAFAAAIGAQQRRGVQTLTEQLRERQAAGNEILASALEAAERSDLSGRLQRLAETALVLVPGPEWVAPEPGEEPASEPEA
;
A
#
# COMPACT_ATOMS: atom_id res chain seq x y z
N MET A 1 -2.84 10.54 12.08
CA MET A 1 -2.68 10.14 10.66
C MET A 1 -1.21 10.23 10.25
N ALA A 2 -0.59 9.11 9.88
CA ALA A 2 0.76 9.12 9.33
C ALA A 2 0.81 9.96 8.04
N LYS A 3 1.51 11.08 8.09
CA LYS A 3 1.71 11.95 6.93
C LYS A 3 2.63 11.22 5.96
N ALA A 4 2.14 11.00 4.74
CA ALA A 4 2.97 10.43 3.68
C ALA A 4 4.14 11.39 3.40
N ALA A 5 5.33 10.86 3.13
CA ALA A 5 6.42 11.65 2.59
C ALA A 5 5.97 12.29 1.28
N GLU A 6 6.34 13.57 1.16
CA GLU A 6 6.18 14.33 -0.06
C GLU A 6 7.20 13.83 -1.07
N ILE A 7 6.73 13.46 -2.26
CA ILE A 7 7.57 12.96 -3.34
C ILE A 7 7.54 14.01 -4.43
N VAL A 8 8.67 14.69 -4.61
CA VAL A 8 8.84 15.64 -5.70
C VAL A 8 8.93 14.85 -7.01
N VAL A 9 8.19 15.29 -8.02
CA VAL A 9 8.19 14.76 -9.38
C VAL A 9 8.56 15.90 -10.31
N ASP A 10 9.53 15.65 -11.18
CA ASP A 10 9.95 16.58 -12.22
C ASP A 10 9.04 16.38 -13.46
N PRO A 11 8.38 17.43 -13.98
CA PRO A 11 7.54 17.31 -15.18
C PRO A 11 8.26 16.75 -16.42
N PHE A 12 9.59 16.84 -16.46
CA PHE A 12 10.41 16.41 -17.59
C PHE A 12 11.09 15.06 -17.38
N GLU A 13 10.88 14.41 -16.24
CA GLU A 13 11.41 13.05 -16.05
C GLU A 13 10.57 12.00 -16.77
N SER A 14 11.17 10.84 -17.05
CA SER A 14 10.43 9.74 -17.64
C SER A 14 9.41 9.16 -16.66
N PHE A 15 8.29 8.66 -17.19
CA PHE A 15 7.27 7.98 -16.38
C PHE A 15 7.84 6.82 -15.54
N ALA A 16 8.83 6.10 -16.09
CA ALA A 16 9.53 5.03 -15.39
C ALA A 16 10.45 5.55 -14.25
N ALA A 17 11.12 6.68 -14.43
CA ALA A 17 11.93 7.29 -13.38
C ALA A 17 11.08 7.78 -12.20
N ALA A 18 9.95 8.44 -12.50
CA ALA A 18 8.98 8.82 -11.49
C ALA A 18 8.41 7.58 -10.77
N GLY A 19 8.01 6.55 -11.52
CA GLY A 19 7.47 5.30 -10.99
C GLY A 19 8.45 4.56 -10.07
N ALA A 20 9.71 4.44 -10.48
CA ALA A 20 10.78 3.86 -9.68
C ALA A 20 10.93 4.60 -8.35
N ARG A 21 11.07 5.93 -8.38
CA ARG A 21 11.23 6.73 -7.16
C ARG A 21 10.02 6.61 -6.24
N ILE A 22 8.81 6.70 -6.79
CA ILE A 22 7.57 6.62 -6.00
C ILE A 22 7.44 5.24 -5.34
N VAL A 23 7.64 4.15 -6.08
CA VAL A 23 7.57 2.78 -5.53
C VAL A 23 8.63 2.57 -4.45
N ALA A 24 9.86 3.05 -4.65
CA ALA A 24 10.92 2.95 -3.65
C ALA A 24 10.57 3.68 -2.35
N VAL A 25 10.05 4.92 -2.43
CA VAL A 25 9.64 5.68 -1.24
C VAL A 25 8.48 4.99 -0.53
N ARG A 26 7.41 4.62 -1.25
CA ARG A 26 6.24 3.95 -0.65
C ARG A 26 6.56 2.57 -0.09
N GLY A 27 7.52 1.87 -0.70
CA GLY A 27 8.04 0.60 -0.20
C GLY A 27 8.71 0.76 1.16
N ARG A 28 9.61 1.74 1.31
CA ARG A 28 10.27 2.04 2.59
C ARG A 28 9.27 2.46 3.67
N GLU A 29 8.38 3.40 3.35
CA GLU A 29 7.36 3.88 4.30
C GLU A 29 6.49 2.75 4.88
N LEU A 30 6.16 1.75 4.05
CA LEU A 30 5.39 0.60 4.54
C LEU A 30 6.12 -0.12 5.69
N PHE A 31 7.42 -0.38 5.54
CA PHE A 31 8.21 -1.11 6.53
C PHE A 31 8.67 -0.23 7.70
N GLU A 32 8.73 1.09 7.56
CA GLU A 32 8.90 2.02 8.68
C GLU A 32 7.76 1.91 9.71
N HIS A 33 6.58 1.47 9.28
CA HIS A 33 5.42 1.24 10.14
C HIS A 33 5.29 -0.20 10.67
N ALA A 34 6.24 -1.09 10.38
CA ALA A 34 6.19 -2.48 10.83
C ALA A 34 6.49 -2.64 12.32
N ASP A 35 7.32 -1.74 12.89
CA ASP A 35 7.70 -1.84 14.30
C ASP A 35 6.51 -1.64 15.24
N GLY A 36 6.33 -2.60 16.15
CA GLY A 36 5.21 -2.63 17.09
C GLY A 36 3.82 -2.75 16.45
N VAL A 37 3.70 -3.07 15.15
CA VAL A 37 2.39 -3.17 14.47
C VAL A 37 1.47 -4.25 15.04
N LEU A 38 2.05 -5.22 15.76
CA LEU A 38 1.33 -6.31 16.43
C LEU A 38 0.84 -5.93 17.84
N ASP A 39 1.20 -4.76 18.36
CA ASP A 39 0.69 -4.26 19.63
C ASP A 39 -0.78 -3.90 19.50
N THR A 40 -1.65 -4.67 20.14
CA THR A 40 -3.10 -4.46 20.05
C THR A 40 -3.62 -3.31 20.89
N SER A 41 -2.78 -2.72 21.75
CA SER A 41 -3.10 -1.51 22.52
C SER A 41 -2.88 -0.22 21.73
N ASP A 42 -2.04 -0.25 20.70
CA ASP A 42 -1.72 0.89 19.84
C ASP A 42 -2.26 0.69 18.41
N ILE A 43 -3.56 0.91 18.27
CA ILE A 43 -4.31 0.74 17.02
C ILE A 43 -3.80 1.66 15.89
N GLU A 44 -3.16 2.79 16.21
CA GLU A 44 -2.66 3.73 15.20
C GLU A 44 -1.50 3.15 14.39
N ARG A 45 -0.69 2.25 14.96
CA ARG A 45 0.41 1.59 14.23
C ARG A 45 -0.09 0.74 13.08
N VAL A 46 -1.02 -0.17 13.36
CA VAL A 46 -1.63 -1.02 12.31
C VAL A 46 -2.43 -0.18 11.30
N HIS A 47 -3.07 0.89 11.75
CA HIS A 47 -3.73 1.83 10.84
C HIS A 47 -2.74 2.50 9.88
N ALA A 48 -1.60 3.00 10.38
CA ALA A 48 -0.57 3.64 9.57
C ALA A 48 0.01 2.68 8.52
N MET A 49 0.36 1.45 8.93
CA MET A 49 0.88 0.43 8.02
C MET A 49 -0.17 0.03 6.97
N ARG A 50 -1.46 -0.10 7.34
CA ARG A 50 -2.57 -0.37 6.39
C ARG A 50 -2.76 0.76 5.37
N VAL A 51 -2.61 2.02 5.78
CA VAL A 51 -2.66 3.15 4.85
C VAL A 51 -1.48 3.13 3.90
N ALA A 52 -0.26 2.87 4.40
CA ALA A 52 0.94 2.76 3.58
C ALA A 52 0.84 1.60 2.57
N SER A 53 0.34 0.43 2.98
CA SER A 53 0.20 -0.73 2.09
C SER A 53 -0.78 -0.49 0.95
N ARG A 54 -1.90 0.19 1.22
CA ARG A 54 -2.85 0.62 0.18
C ARG A 54 -2.24 1.59 -0.81
N ARG A 55 -1.48 2.57 -0.33
CA ARG A 55 -0.76 3.53 -1.19
C ARG A 55 0.27 2.81 -2.07
N LEU A 56 1.07 1.91 -1.48
CA LEU A 56 2.05 1.12 -2.22
C LEU A 56 1.39 0.27 -3.31
N ARG A 57 0.30 -0.43 -2.98
CA ARG A 57 -0.45 -1.23 -3.96
C ARG A 57 -0.96 -0.38 -5.12
N ALA A 58 -1.53 0.79 -4.84
CA ALA A 58 -2.03 1.68 -5.87
C ALA A 58 -0.91 2.15 -6.81
N VAL A 59 0.26 2.54 -6.28
CA VAL A 59 1.38 2.99 -7.13
C VAL A 59 1.99 1.84 -7.92
N LEU A 60 2.07 0.62 -7.35
CA LEU A 60 2.49 -0.57 -8.09
C LEU A 60 1.55 -0.83 -9.27
N GLU A 61 0.24 -0.72 -9.08
CA GLU A 61 -0.74 -0.91 -10.15
C GLU A 61 -0.67 0.19 -11.23
N ILE A 62 -0.44 1.47 -10.84
CA ILE A 62 -0.28 2.60 -11.76
C ILE A 62 0.98 2.44 -12.64
N PHE A 63 2.11 2.07 -12.03
CA PHE A 63 3.41 1.99 -12.70
C PHE A 63 3.74 0.59 -13.22
N ALA A 64 2.75 -0.31 -13.31
CA ALA A 64 2.96 -1.70 -13.70
C ALA A 64 3.72 -1.85 -15.04
N ALA A 65 3.50 -0.95 -15.99
CA ALA A 65 4.14 -0.95 -17.30
C ALA A 65 5.65 -0.59 -17.26
N CYS A 66 6.14 -0.02 -16.16
CA CYS A 66 7.54 0.40 -16.01
C CYS A 66 8.47 -0.72 -15.52
N PHE A 67 7.92 -1.89 -15.17
CA PHE A 67 8.64 -2.95 -14.49
C PHE A 67 8.66 -4.24 -15.31
N ASP A 68 9.69 -5.05 -15.09
CA ASP A 68 9.68 -6.44 -15.56
C ASP A 68 8.44 -7.17 -15.02
N ARG A 69 7.75 -7.88 -15.92
CA ARG A 69 6.44 -8.44 -15.65
C ARG A 69 6.47 -9.48 -14.53
N ASP A 70 7.49 -10.32 -14.49
CA ASP A 70 7.56 -11.44 -13.55
C ASP A 70 8.03 -10.97 -12.17
N ALA A 71 9.04 -10.09 -12.13
CA ALA A 71 9.47 -9.44 -10.89
C ALA A 71 8.33 -8.62 -10.25
N TYR A 72 7.62 -7.83 -11.06
CA TYR A 72 6.47 -7.02 -10.63
C TYR A 72 5.36 -7.89 -10.02
N ARG A 73 4.96 -8.97 -10.72
CA ARG A 73 3.88 -9.84 -10.26
C ARG A 73 4.17 -10.51 -8.93
N GLY A 74 5.41 -10.97 -8.75
CA GLY A 74 5.84 -11.56 -7.49
C GLY A 74 5.68 -10.56 -6.34
N VAL A 75 6.22 -9.34 -6.52
CA VAL A 75 6.15 -8.28 -5.49
C VAL A 75 4.71 -7.86 -5.21
N LEU A 76 3.90 -7.62 -6.24
CA LEU A 76 2.50 -7.24 -6.06
C LEU A 76 1.71 -8.30 -5.30
N THR A 77 1.96 -9.57 -5.58
CA THR A 77 1.28 -10.68 -4.89
C THR A 77 1.57 -10.66 -3.40
N ASP A 78 2.83 -10.47 -3.00
CA ASP A 78 3.21 -10.46 -1.58
C ASP A 78 2.72 -9.18 -0.87
N VAL A 79 2.75 -8.01 -1.55
CA VAL A 79 2.14 -6.77 -1.03
C VAL A 79 0.64 -6.93 -0.83
N LYS A 80 -0.08 -7.62 -1.73
CA LYS A 80 -1.51 -7.90 -1.58
C LYS A 80 -1.79 -8.77 -0.36
N LYS A 81 -1.05 -9.88 -0.19
CA LYS A 81 -1.18 -10.75 1.00
C LYS A 81 -0.96 -9.98 2.30
N LEU A 82 0.06 -9.13 2.36
CA LEU A 82 0.33 -8.30 3.52
C LEU A 82 -0.79 -7.26 3.76
N ALA A 83 -1.30 -6.63 2.70
CA ALA A 83 -2.41 -5.68 2.80
C ALA A 83 -3.71 -6.34 3.26
N ASP A 84 -3.99 -7.57 2.82
CA ASP A 84 -5.16 -8.35 3.23
C ASP A 84 -5.04 -8.72 4.72
N ALA A 85 -3.86 -9.19 5.16
CA ALA A 85 -3.59 -9.49 6.57
C ALA A 85 -3.72 -8.25 7.48
N LEU A 86 -3.24 -7.08 7.03
CA LEU A 86 -3.46 -5.80 7.72
C LEU A 86 -4.96 -5.44 7.83
N GLY A 87 -5.77 -5.87 6.86
CA GLY A 87 -7.23 -5.73 6.90
C GLY A 87 -7.89 -6.62 7.94
N GLU A 88 -7.57 -7.92 7.91
CA GLU A 88 -8.06 -8.88 8.91
C GLU A 88 -7.75 -8.44 10.34
N ARG A 89 -6.60 -7.79 10.55
CA ARG A 89 -6.26 -7.20 11.85
C ARG A 89 -7.00 -5.91 12.18
N ARG A 90 -7.12 -4.94 11.25
CA ARG A 90 -7.65 -3.58 11.54
C ARG A 90 -9.18 -3.49 11.48
N ASP A 91 -9.83 -4.30 10.67
CA ASP A 91 -11.29 -4.19 10.47
C ASP A 91 -12.08 -4.47 11.76
N PRO A 92 -11.71 -5.47 12.59
CA PRO A 92 -12.31 -5.66 13.91
C PRO A 92 -12.17 -4.45 14.84
N ASP A 93 -11.03 -3.73 14.82
CA ASP A 93 -10.83 -2.54 15.65
C ASP A 93 -11.87 -1.46 15.35
N VAL A 94 -12.10 -1.19 14.06
CA VAL A 94 -13.07 -0.19 13.61
C VAL A 94 -14.48 -0.58 14.06
N HIS A 95 -14.80 -1.87 14.01
CA HIS A 95 -16.09 -2.38 14.50
C HIS A 95 -16.21 -2.30 16.02
N ILE A 96 -15.15 -2.58 16.78
CA ILE A 96 -15.14 -2.46 18.25
C ILE A 96 -15.37 -1.00 18.67
N ASP A 97 -14.71 -0.05 18.00
CA ASP A 97 -14.92 1.39 18.25
C ASP A 97 -16.37 1.79 17.96
N ALA A 98 -16.94 1.33 16.83
CA ALA A 98 -18.34 1.58 16.48
C ALA A 98 -19.32 0.93 17.47
N MET A 99 -19.06 -0.30 17.92
CA MET A 99 -19.87 -0.99 18.95
C MET A 99 -19.82 -0.27 20.29
N SER A 100 -18.65 0.27 20.67
CA SER A 100 -18.48 1.03 21.89
C SER A 100 -19.28 2.34 21.86
N ALA A 101 -19.21 3.07 20.74
CA ALA A 101 -20.03 4.26 20.53
C ALA A 101 -21.53 3.95 20.54
N PHE A 102 -21.94 2.85 19.91
CA PHE A 102 -23.33 2.40 19.89
C PHE A 102 -23.82 1.99 21.29
N ALA A 103 -23.02 1.25 22.06
CA ALA A 103 -23.35 0.84 23.42
C ALA A 103 -23.62 2.04 24.35
N ALA A 104 -22.91 3.14 24.15
CA ALA A 104 -23.11 4.39 24.91
C ALA A 104 -24.44 5.09 24.57
N ALA A 105 -25.02 4.83 23.40
CA ALA A 105 -26.24 5.49 22.92
C ALA A 105 -27.55 4.71 23.19
N ILE A 106 -27.46 3.47 23.71
CA ILE A 106 -28.62 2.57 23.86
C ILE A 106 -29.00 2.26 25.32
N GLY A 107 -30.23 1.77 25.51
CA GLY A 107 -30.78 1.39 26.81
C GLY A 107 -30.19 0.10 27.40
N ALA A 108 -30.33 -0.07 28.72
CA ALA A 108 -29.68 -1.14 29.48
C ALA A 108 -29.98 -2.57 29.00
N GLN A 109 -31.20 -2.83 28.53
CA GLN A 109 -31.63 -4.15 28.07
C GLN A 109 -30.90 -4.62 26.81
N GLN A 110 -30.40 -3.70 25.97
CA GLN A 110 -29.74 -4.01 24.71
C GLN A 110 -28.21 -4.17 24.86
N ARG A 111 -27.63 -3.74 26.00
CA ARG A 111 -26.18 -3.73 26.23
C ARG A 111 -25.56 -5.13 26.25
N ARG A 112 -26.28 -6.15 26.73
CA ARG A 112 -25.77 -7.53 26.78
C ARG A 112 -25.48 -8.08 25.38
N GLY A 113 -26.35 -7.80 24.40
CA GLY A 113 -26.14 -8.24 23.02
C GLY A 113 -24.92 -7.57 22.39
N VAL A 114 -24.74 -6.27 22.63
CA VAL A 114 -23.57 -5.52 22.13
C VAL A 114 -22.28 -6.01 22.76
N GLN A 115 -22.29 -6.36 24.05
CA GLN A 115 -21.12 -6.95 24.72
C GLN A 115 -20.70 -8.27 24.07
N THR A 116 -21.64 -9.20 23.84
CA THR A 116 -21.34 -10.47 23.17
C THR A 116 -20.76 -10.28 21.76
N LEU A 117 -21.30 -9.33 20.98
CA LEU A 117 -20.75 -9.01 19.66
C LEU A 117 -19.34 -8.41 19.76
N THR A 118 -19.09 -7.56 20.77
CA THR A 118 -17.78 -6.96 21.01
C THR A 118 -16.74 -8.02 21.39
N GLU A 119 -17.12 -9.02 22.19
CA GLU A 119 -16.25 -10.16 22.54
C GLU A 119 -15.86 -10.97 21.29
N GLN A 120 -16.82 -11.29 20.41
CA GLN A 120 -16.54 -11.96 19.14
C GLN A 120 -15.61 -11.14 18.23
N LEU A 121 -15.76 -9.81 18.21
CA LEU A 121 -14.86 -8.95 17.45
C LEU A 121 -13.45 -8.95 18.03
N ARG A 122 -13.27 -9.04 19.35
CA ARG A 122 -11.95 -9.17 19.99
C ARG A 122 -11.28 -10.50 19.67
N GLU A 123 -12.04 -11.59 19.60
CA GLU A 123 -11.52 -12.88 19.14
C GLU A 123 -11.02 -12.80 17.69
N ARG A 124 -11.80 -12.15 16.81
CA ARG A 124 -11.39 -11.89 15.41
C ARG A 124 -10.18 -10.98 15.32
N GLN A 125 -10.09 -9.96 16.17
CA GLN A 125 -8.94 -9.06 16.27
C GLN A 125 -7.65 -9.85 16.62
N ALA A 126 -7.74 -10.77 17.60
CA ALA A 126 -6.62 -11.62 18.01
C ALA A 126 -6.19 -12.57 16.88
N ALA A 127 -7.13 -13.25 16.24
CA ALA A 127 -6.86 -14.10 15.08
C ALA A 127 -6.24 -13.31 13.91
N GLY A 128 -6.76 -12.11 13.63
CA GLY A 128 -6.19 -11.19 12.65
C GLY A 128 -4.74 -10.80 12.97
N ASN A 129 -4.39 -10.71 14.27
CA ASN A 129 -3.03 -10.40 14.71
C ASN A 129 -2.07 -11.56 14.43
N GLU A 130 -2.50 -12.80 14.61
CA GLU A 130 -1.72 -13.99 14.26
C GLU A 130 -1.51 -14.11 12.73
N ILE A 131 -2.55 -13.78 11.95
CA ILE A 131 -2.46 -13.73 10.48
C ILE A 131 -1.47 -12.65 10.05
N LEU A 132 -1.54 -11.45 10.64
CA LEU A 132 -0.60 -10.37 10.37
C LEU A 132 0.84 -10.74 10.75
N ALA A 133 1.06 -11.35 11.91
CA ALA A 133 2.37 -11.83 12.32
C ALA A 133 2.96 -12.81 11.29
N SER A 134 2.17 -13.81 10.87
CA SER A 134 2.57 -14.78 9.84
C SER A 134 2.88 -14.11 8.49
N ALA A 135 2.11 -13.08 8.12
CA ALA A 135 2.34 -12.34 6.88
C ALA A 135 3.62 -11.48 6.93
N LEU A 136 3.94 -10.89 8.08
CA LEU A 136 5.20 -10.16 8.30
C LEU A 136 6.40 -11.10 8.23
N GLU A 137 6.34 -12.26 8.87
CA GLU A 137 7.38 -13.28 8.77
C GLU A 137 7.58 -13.77 7.32
N ALA A 138 6.50 -13.92 6.56
CA ALA A 138 6.58 -14.28 5.15
C ALA A 138 7.19 -13.15 4.30
N ALA A 139 6.86 -11.89 4.61
CA ALA A 139 7.44 -10.72 3.95
C ALA A 139 8.95 -10.60 4.24
N GLU A 140 9.37 -10.87 5.48
CA GLU A 140 10.79 -10.91 5.86
C GLU A 140 11.53 -12.05 5.17
N ARG A 141 11.00 -13.28 5.23
CA ARG A 141 11.59 -14.48 4.62
C ARG A 141 11.77 -14.36 3.11
N SER A 142 10.87 -13.63 2.46
CA SER A 142 10.93 -13.39 1.02
C SER A 142 11.75 -12.15 0.63
N ASP A 143 12.32 -11.44 1.62
CA ASP A 143 12.97 -10.13 1.43
C ASP A 143 12.09 -9.17 0.62
N LEU A 144 10.81 -9.03 1.01
CA LEU A 144 9.86 -8.21 0.26
C LEU A 144 10.33 -6.74 0.16
N SER A 145 10.91 -6.19 1.23
CA SER A 145 11.48 -4.84 1.24
C SER A 145 12.62 -4.71 0.21
N GLY A 146 13.60 -5.62 0.24
CA GLY A 146 14.71 -5.59 -0.71
C GLY A 146 14.26 -5.86 -2.15
N ARG A 147 13.26 -6.71 -2.37
CA ARG A 147 12.65 -6.95 -3.69
C ARG A 147 11.94 -5.71 -4.23
N LEU A 148 11.22 -4.97 -3.39
CA LEU A 148 10.61 -3.69 -3.76
C LEU A 148 11.68 -2.67 -4.18
N GLN A 149 12.79 -2.61 -3.44
CA GLN A 149 13.91 -1.75 -3.79
C GLN A 149 14.54 -2.15 -5.13
N ARG A 150 14.85 -3.43 -5.34
CA ARG A 150 15.40 -3.94 -6.62
C ARG A 150 14.46 -3.71 -7.80
N LEU A 151 13.16 -3.88 -7.59
CA LEU A 151 12.13 -3.60 -8.62
C LEU A 151 12.21 -2.13 -9.06
N ALA A 152 12.30 -1.21 -8.11
CA ALA A 152 12.45 0.21 -8.39
C ALA A 152 13.78 0.54 -9.10
N GLU A 153 14.89 -0.01 -8.63
CA GLU A 153 16.22 0.21 -9.24
C GLU A 153 16.29 -0.28 -10.68
N THR A 154 15.67 -1.43 -10.99
CA THR A 154 15.68 -2.01 -12.34
C THR A 154 14.93 -1.13 -13.35
N ALA A 155 13.85 -0.47 -12.92
CA ALA A 155 13.10 0.45 -13.79
C ALA A 155 13.91 1.70 -14.20
N LEU A 156 14.94 2.08 -13.43
CA LEU A 156 15.85 3.18 -13.81
C LEU A 156 16.83 2.77 -14.91
N VAL A 157 17.10 1.47 -15.08
CA VAL A 157 18.05 0.93 -16.07
C VAL A 157 17.38 0.64 -17.41
N LEU A 158 16.08 0.35 -17.42
CA LEU A 158 15.32 -0.02 -18.62
C LEU A 158 14.96 1.16 -19.54
N VAL A 159 15.40 2.39 -19.21
CA VAL A 159 15.12 3.59 -20.01
C VAL A 159 16.38 4.00 -20.77
N PRO A 160 16.58 3.58 -22.03
CA PRO A 160 17.13 4.53 -22.99
C PRO A 160 16.08 5.65 -23.07
N GLY A 161 16.46 6.86 -22.68
CA GLY A 161 15.56 8.00 -22.83
C GLY A 161 15.05 8.04 -24.27
N PRO A 162 13.79 8.41 -24.53
CA PRO A 162 13.43 8.73 -25.89
C PRO A 162 14.41 9.82 -26.35
N GLU A 163 15.13 9.58 -27.45
CA GLU A 163 15.61 10.68 -28.29
C GLU A 163 14.35 11.38 -28.78
N TRP A 164 13.80 12.25 -27.94
CA TRP A 164 12.89 13.27 -28.40
C TRP A 164 13.74 14.20 -29.27
N VAL A 165 13.74 13.92 -30.57
CA VAL A 165 14.16 14.89 -31.58
C VAL A 165 13.03 15.91 -31.61
N ALA A 166 13.25 17.08 -31.00
CA ALA A 166 12.32 18.18 -31.14
C ALA A 166 12.14 18.46 -32.64
N PRO A 167 10.90 18.64 -33.14
CA PRO A 167 10.71 19.08 -34.51
C PRO A 167 11.43 20.43 -34.68
N GLU A 168 12.21 20.54 -35.76
CA GLU A 168 12.85 21.79 -36.15
C GLU A 168 11.77 22.90 -36.21
N PRO A 169 12.05 24.12 -35.71
CA PRO A 169 11.07 25.19 -35.73
C PRO A 169 10.69 25.55 -37.17
N GLY A 170 9.57 24.99 -37.66
CA GLY A 170 9.06 25.20 -39.01
C GLY A 170 8.27 24.05 -39.64
N GLU A 171 8.30 22.83 -39.09
CA GLU A 171 7.47 21.72 -39.59
C GLU A 171 6.12 21.65 -38.88
N GLU A 172 5.08 22.20 -39.51
CA GLU A 172 3.69 21.92 -39.14
C GLU A 172 3.36 20.44 -39.39
N PRO A 173 2.73 19.73 -38.44
CA PRO A 173 2.29 18.36 -38.68
C PRO A 173 1.23 18.36 -39.80
N ALA A 174 1.52 17.61 -40.86
CA ALA A 174 0.64 17.49 -42.03
C ALA A 174 -0.79 17.14 -41.59
N SER A 175 -1.74 18.00 -41.97
CA SER A 175 -3.17 17.80 -41.79
C SER A 175 -3.60 16.48 -42.42
N GLU A 176 -4.19 15.59 -41.62
CA GLU A 176 -4.87 14.39 -42.13
C GLU A 176 -6.01 14.80 -43.10
N PRO A 177 -6.22 14.09 -44.22
CA PRO A 177 -7.36 14.36 -45.08
C PRO A 177 -8.62 13.76 -44.47
N GLU A 178 -9.65 14.58 -44.31
CA GLU A 178 -11.01 14.14 -43.97
C GLU A 178 -11.54 13.16 -45.03
N ALA A 179 -12.09 12.04 -44.57
CA ALA A 179 -12.96 11.14 -45.33
C ALA A 179 -14.15 10.70 -44.49
#